data_AF-A0A1X7CQY7-F1
#
_entry.id   AF-A0A1X7CQY7-F1
#
_cell.length_a   1.000
_cell.length_b   1.000
_cell.length_c   1.000
_cell.angle_alpha   90.00
_cell.angle_beta   90.00
_cell.angle_gamma   90.00
#
_symmetry.space_group_name_H-M   'P 1'
#
loop_
_entity.id
_entity.type
_entity.pdbx_description
1 polymer ?
#
loop_
_entity_poly.entity_id
_entity_poly.type
_entity_poly.pdbx_seq_one_letter_code
_entity_poly.pdbx_strand_id
1 'polypeptide(L)'
;MSRAPGRAVGWTLGLLVVLALVVGAVWAGSGPLRSLVSSAPPALGRAECTVTTQDGDVPLTREEAKAATTAVVRGADASAVPGVEPTVMERLTHGPPDDAGPSLRCRGHSSEGLEAQEITPSGLTPRAEAVRDAMIEVFGPLSLGGYAPGGVGHGHGENSTHYDGRAVDVFFRPVTEENRRQGWQLAHWLVAHAEDLDVQYVIFDDMVWGSRSPAGRWQPYNAPPPANEILRHLDHVHVDVVRGEPA
;
A
#
# COMPACT_ATOMS: atom_id res chain seq x y z
N MET A 1 15.30 71.69 -61.94
CA MET A 1 16.65 71.09 -61.98
C MET A 1 16.55 69.75 -61.23
N SER A 2 16.12 68.68 -61.89
CA SER A 2 16.92 67.69 -62.64
C SER A 2 17.26 66.45 -61.79
N ARG A 3 16.48 65.37 -61.94
CA ARG A 3 16.88 64.10 -62.59
C ARG A 3 15.78 63.04 -62.43
N ALA A 4 15.67 62.19 -63.45
CA ALA A 4 14.64 61.19 -63.68
C ALA A 4 15.07 59.78 -63.16
N PRO A 5 14.55 58.63 -63.68
CA PRO A 5 13.64 57.71 -62.99
C PRO A 5 14.22 56.28 -62.79
N GLY A 6 13.49 55.37 -62.14
CA GLY A 6 13.89 53.95 -62.02
C GLY A 6 12.73 53.02 -61.66
N ARG A 7 12.62 51.92 -62.40
CA ARG A 7 11.51 50.94 -62.43
C ARG A 7 11.69 49.80 -61.39
N ALA A 8 10.57 49.11 -61.13
CA ALA A 8 10.39 47.65 -61.18
C ALA A 8 10.32 46.80 -59.88
N VAL A 9 9.35 45.85 -59.93
CA VAL A 9 9.31 44.49 -59.33
C VAL A 9 9.13 44.41 -57.80
N GLY A 10 8.30 43.58 -57.18
CA GLY A 10 7.44 42.46 -57.58
C GLY A 10 7.18 41.57 -56.35
N TRP A 11 6.36 40.53 -56.55
CA TRP A 11 6.24 39.29 -55.77
C TRP A 11 5.22 39.18 -54.61
N THR A 12 4.41 38.14 -54.81
CA THR A 12 3.36 37.48 -54.03
C THR A 12 3.89 36.56 -52.92
N LEU A 13 2.95 35.96 -52.18
CA LEU A 13 3.00 34.77 -51.29
C LEU A 13 3.25 35.07 -49.79
N GLY A 14 2.53 34.48 -48.83
CA GLY A 14 1.69 33.29 -48.92
C GLY A 14 0.76 33.09 -47.73
N LEU A 15 -0.26 32.28 -47.99
CA LEU A 15 -1.34 31.84 -47.11
C LEU A 15 -1.18 30.33 -46.97
N LEU A 16 -1.17 29.80 -45.74
CA LEU A 16 -1.26 28.35 -45.50
C LEU A 16 -2.24 28.07 -44.35
N VAL A 17 -3.41 27.60 -44.75
CA VAL A 17 -4.38 26.82 -43.98
C VAL A 17 -4.18 25.36 -44.38
N VAL A 18 -4.05 24.43 -43.43
CA VAL A 18 -4.37 23.01 -43.68
C VAL A 18 -5.06 22.44 -42.44
N LEU A 19 -6.34 22.09 -42.63
CA LEU A 19 -7.20 21.32 -41.75
C LEU A 19 -7.09 19.84 -42.17
N ALA A 20 -6.94 18.90 -41.23
CA ALA A 20 -6.98 17.47 -41.53
C ALA A 20 -8.16 16.79 -40.82
N LEU A 21 -9.14 16.34 -41.60
CA LEU A 21 -10.24 15.45 -41.25
C LEU A 21 -9.80 14.00 -41.47
N VAL A 22 -10.12 13.11 -40.53
CA VAL A 22 -9.97 11.65 -40.72
C VAL A 22 -11.35 11.03 -40.88
N VAL A 23 -11.58 10.42 -42.04
CA VAL A 23 -12.76 9.62 -42.39
C VAL A 23 -12.37 8.15 -42.32
N GLY A 24 -13.19 7.34 -41.64
CA GLY A 24 -13.02 5.89 -41.56
C GLY A 24 -13.46 5.17 -42.83
N ALA A 25 -12.75 4.09 -43.17
CA ALA A 25 -13.14 3.14 -44.21
C ALA A 25 -13.01 1.71 -43.66
N VAL A 26 -14.12 0.98 -43.72
CA VAL A 26 -14.26 -0.45 -43.44
C VAL A 26 -13.87 -1.22 -44.69
N TRP A 27 -13.01 -2.25 -44.56
CA TRP A 27 -12.84 -3.30 -45.57
C TRP A 27 -12.87 -4.67 -44.89
N ALA A 28 -13.74 -5.54 -45.40
CA ALA A 28 -13.90 -6.93 -45.00
C ALA A 28 -12.74 -7.77 -45.56
N GLY A 29 -12.10 -8.56 -44.70
CA GLY A 29 -11.08 -9.55 -45.06
C GLY A 29 -11.04 -10.65 -44.01
N SER A 30 -11.31 -11.88 -44.44
CA SER A 30 -11.34 -13.09 -43.63
C SER A 30 -9.94 -13.59 -43.27
N GLY A 31 -9.64 -13.63 -41.97
CA GLY A 31 -8.46 -14.24 -41.34
C GLY A 31 -8.68 -14.29 -39.82
N PRO A 32 -8.07 -15.23 -39.05
CA PRO A 32 -8.41 -15.42 -37.65
C PRO A 32 -7.89 -14.25 -36.83
N LEU A 33 -8.79 -13.34 -36.45
CA LEU A 33 -8.50 -12.24 -35.54
C LEU A 33 -8.19 -12.85 -34.17
N ARG A 34 -6.89 -12.97 -33.87
CA ARG A 34 -6.42 -13.06 -32.49
C ARG A 34 -7.05 -11.89 -31.74
N SER A 35 -7.76 -12.22 -30.67
CA SER A 35 -8.35 -11.25 -29.75
C SER A 35 -7.22 -10.35 -29.25
N LEU A 36 -7.13 -9.14 -29.82
CA LEU A 36 -6.38 -8.05 -29.23
C LEU A 36 -7.20 -7.64 -28.02
N VAL A 37 -6.85 -8.21 -26.87
CA VAL A 37 -7.21 -7.65 -25.57
C VAL A 37 -6.81 -6.19 -25.64
N SER A 38 -7.82 -5.33 -25.67
CA SER A 38 -7.64 -3.90 -25.53
C SER A 38 -7.13 -3.67 -24.11
N SER A 39 -5.82 -3.67 -23.94
CA SER A 39 -5.18 -3.14 -22.75
C SER A 39 -5.51 -1.65 -22.68
N ALA A 40 -6.55 -1.32 -21.91
CA ALA A 40 -6.76 0.04 -21.48
C ALA A 40 -5.46 0.53 -20.83
N PRO A 41 -4.96 1.74 -21.15
CA PRO A 41 -3.81 2.28 -20.44
C PRO A 41 -4.16 2.38 -18.95
N PRO A 42 -3.24 2.03 -18.03
CA PRO A 42 -3.50 2.16 -16.60
C PRO A 42 -3.88 3.60 -16.30
N ALA A 43 -4.87 3.77 -15.42
CA ALA A 43 -5.24 5.08 -14.90
C ALA A 43 -3.95 5.79 -14.44
N LEU A 44 -3.82 7.08 -14.77
CA LEU A 44 -2.67 7.93 -14.45
C LEU A 44 -2.48 8.18 -12.94
N GLY A 45 -2.80 7.20 -12.08
CA GLY A 45 -2.38 7.16 -10.69
C GLY A 45 -0.89 6.86 -10.64
N ARG A 46 -0.12 7.64 -9.88
CA ARG A 46 1.28 7.29 -9.61
C ARG A 46 1.26 5.99 -8.82
N ALA A 47 2.02 4.99 -9.24
CA ALA A 47 2.22 3.79 -8.44
C ALA A 47 2.69 4.18 -7.04
N GLU A 48 1.93 3.82 -6.02
CA GLU A 48 2.18 4.12 -4.60
C GLU A 48 2.68 2.90 -3.85
N CYS A 49 2.30 1.72 -4.33
CA CYS A 49 2.72 0.46 -3.79
C CYS A 49 3.55 -0.32 -4.81
N THR A 50 4.33 -1.27 -4.31
CA THR A 50 5.16 -2.15 -5.12
C THR A 50 5.20 -3.52 -4.49
N VAL A 51 4.98 -4.55 -5.31
CA VAL A 51 5.17 -5.95 -4.92
C VAL A 51 6.45 -6.47 -5.56
N THR A 52 7.36 -7.03 -4.76
CA THR A 52 8.61 -7.61 -5.26
C THR A 52 8.37 -9.09 -5.60
N THR A 53 8.34 -9.39 -6.90
CA THR A 53 8.17 -10.75 -7.43
C THR A 53 9.52 -11.37 -7.83
N GLN A 54 9.51 -12.63 -8.29
CA GLN A 54 10.72 -13.26 -8.86
C GLN A 54 11.17 -12.56 -10.15
N ASP A 55 10.21 -12.01 -10.91
CA ASP A 55 10.45 -11.39 -12.21
C ASP A 55 10.75 -9.87 -12.09
N GLY A 56 10.68 -9.33 -10.87
CA GLY A 56 10.97 -7.94 -10.56
C GLY A 56 9.88 -7.24 -9.76
N ASP A 57 10.04 -5.92 -9.62
CA ASP A 57 9.12 -5.05 -8.89
C ASP A 57 7.90 -4.71 -9.75
N VAL A 58 6.70 -5.05 -9.28
CA VAL A 58 5.42 -4.75 -9.93
C VAL A 58 4.75 -3.56 -9.23
N PRO A 59 4.57 -2.41 -9.92
CA PRO A 59 3.91 -1.24 -9.35
C PRO A 59 2.40 -1.46 -9.21
N LEU A 60 1.83 -0.97 -8.12
CA LEU A 60 0.38 -0.92 -7.88
C LEU A 60 -0.04 0.49 -7.45
N THR A 61 -1.26 0.90 -7.82
CA THR A 61 -1.97 1.97 -7.13
C THR A 61 -2.32 1.54 -5.70
N ARG A 62 -2.62 2.50 -4.82
CA ARG A 62 -3.08 2.18 -3.46
C ARG A 62 -4.34 1.31 -3.49
N GLU A 63 -5.30 1.65 -4.35
CA GLU A 63 -6.57 0.93 -4.44
C GLU A 63 -6.40 -0.51 -4.94
N GLU A 64 -5.51 -0.76 -5.90
CA GLU A 64 -5.14 -2.12 -6.31
C GLU A 64 -4.48 -2.90 -5.15
N ALA A 65 -3.60 -2.26 -4.37
CA ALA A 65 -2.96 -2.91 -3.22
C ALA A 65 -3.96 -3.25 -2.11
N LYS A 66 -4.90 -2.36 -1.79
CA LYS A 66 -6.00 -2.60 -0.84
C LYS A 66 -6.87 -3.77 -1.30
N ALA A 67 -7.28 -3.76 -2.58
CA ALA A 67 -8.10 -4.81 -3.16
C ALA A 67 -7.37 -6.17 -3.17
N ALA A 68 -6.11 -6.20 -3.60
CA ALA A 68 -5.29 -7.41 -3.65
C ALA A 68 -5.06 -8.03 -2.28
N THR A 69 -4.62 -7.24 -1.29
CA THR A 69 -4.39 -7.73 0.07
C THR A 69 -5.68 -8.21 0.75
N THR A 70 -6.79 -7.52 0.56
CA THR A 70 -8.10 -7.96 1.07
C THR A 70 -8.56 -9.27 0.39
N ALA A 71 -8.33 -9.41 -0.91
CA ALA A 71 -8.67 -10.63 -1.65
C ALA A 71 -7.85 -11.84 -1.18
N VAL A 72 -6.56 -11.67 -0.92
CA VAL A 72 -5.67 -12.72 -0.37
C VAL A 72 -6.22 -13.26 0.94
N VAL A 73 -6.57 -12.38 1.88
CA VAL A 73 -7.07 -12.78 3.20
C VAL A 73 -8.42 -13.50 3.11
N ARG A 74 -9.27 -13.10 2.17
CA ARG A 74 -10.57 -13.74 1.91
C ARG A 74 -10.46 -15.04 1.11
N GLY A 75 -9.26 -15.47 0.73
CA GLY A 75 -9.04 -16.65 -0.11
C GLY A 75 -9.63 -16.51 -1.52
N ALA A 76 -9.77 -15.28 -2.02
CA ALA A 76 -10.28 -15.02 -3.36
C ALA A 76 -9.20 -15.25 -4.42
N ASP A 77 -9.62 -15.72 -5.59
CA ASP A 77 -8.74 -15.94 -6.74
C ASP A 77 -8.24 -14.62 -7.34
N ALA A 78 -7.10 -14.64 -8.05
CA ALA A 78 -6.53 -13.46 -8.72
C ALA A 78 -7.49 -12.77 -9.69
N SER A 79 -8.39 -13.52 -10.32
CA SER A 79 -9.45 -12.98 -11.18
C SER A 79 -10.44 -12.06 -10.45
N ALA A 80 -10.47 -12.09 -9.12
CA ALA A 80 -11.31 -11.21 -8.30
C ALA A 80 -10.80 -9.76 -8.22
N VAL A 81 -9.56 -9.48 -8.64
CA VAL A 81 -8.96 -8.14 -8.57
C VAL A 81 -8.56 -7.65 -9.95
N PRO A 82 -9.45 -6.92 -10.67
CA PRO A 82 -9.15 -6.39 -11.98
C PRO A 82 -7.90 -5.51 -11.96
N GLY A 83 -6.99 -5.73 -12.91
CA GLY A 83 -5.74 -4.96 -13.05
C GLY A 83 -4.55 -5.50 -12.27
N VAL A 84 -4.74 -6.51 -11.40
CA VAL A 84 -3.64 -7.12 -10.65
C VAL A 84 -3.23 -8.45 -11.29
N GLU A 85 -1.93 -8.61 -11.52
CA GLU A 85 -1.38 -9.82 -12.15
C GLU A 85 -1.44 -11.04 -11.21
N PRO A 86 -1.64 -12.27 -11.74
CA PRO A 86 -1.64 -13.48 -10.92
C PRO A 86 -0.36 -13.69 -10.10
N THR A 87 0.80 -13.31 -10.63
CA THR A 87 2.10 -13.39 -9.95
C THR A 87 2.16 -12.49 -8.71
N VAL A 88 1.49 -11.34 -8.74
CA VAL A 88 1.34 -10.44 -7.59
C VAL A 88 0.50 -11.12 -6.52
N MET A 89 -0.64 -11.70 -6.90
CA MET A 89 -1.53 -12.39 -5.96
C MET A 89 -0.86 -13.61 -5.33
N GLU A 90 -0.15 -14.42 -6.12
CA GLU A 90 0.66 -15.53 -5.64
C GLU A 90 1.71 -15.05 -4.63
N ARG A 91 2.44 -13.98 -4.96
CA ARG A 91 3.46 -13.40 -4.08
C ARG A 91 2.88 -12.84 -2.79
N LEU A 92 1.73 -12.17 -2.82
CA LEU A 92 1.07 -11.65 -1.61
C LEU A 92 0.50 -12.77 -0.72
N THR A 93 0.11 -13.89 -1.33
CA THR A 93 -0.44 -15.06 -0.62
C THR A 93 0.67 -15.87 0.04
N HIS A 94 1.73 -16.14 -0.71
CA HIS A 94 2.78 -17.07 -0.32
C HIS A 94 4.07 -16.39 0.17
N GLY A 95 4.27 -15.09 -0.02
CA GLY A 95 5.58 -14.50 0.21
C GLY A 95 6.62 -14.98 -0.82
N PRO A 96 7.93 -14.71 -0.59
CA PRO A 96 9.02 -15.21 -1.43
C PRO A 96 9.05 -16.75 -1.55
N PRO A 97 9.66 -17.34 -2.60
CA PRO A 97 9.60 -18.80 -2.83
C PRO A 97 10.15 -19.68 -1.68
N ASP A 98 11.11 -19.14 -0.93
CA ASP A 98 11.80 -19.83 0.16
C ASP A 98 11.64 -19.11 1.51
N ASP A 99 10.68 -18.18 1.63
CA ASP A 99 10.43 -17.43 2.88
C ASP A 99 8.99 -16.89 2.94
N ALA A 100 8.52 -16.53 4.14
CA ALA A 100 7.24 -15.85 4.33
C ALA A 100 7.36 -14.31 4.21
N GLY A 101 8.58 -13.79 4.06
CA GLY A 101 8.98 -12.39 4.27
C GLY A 101 8.28 -11.26 3.49
N PRO A 102 8.73 -10.01 3.70
CA PRO A 102 8.08 -8.82 3.18
C PRO A 102 8.08 -8.82 1.65
N SER A 103 6.90 -8.69 1.07
CA SER A 103 6.69 -8.72 -0.39
C SER A 103 5.99 -7.48 -0.92
N LEU A 104 5.18 -6.80 -0.11
CA LEU A 104 4.53 -5.53 -0.45
C LEU A 104 5.19 -4.39 0.31
N ARG A 105 5.41 -3.28 -0.37
CA ARG A 105 5.69 -1.98 0.24
C ARG A 105 4.75 -0.93 -0.34
N CYS A 106 4.28 -0.02 0.50
CA CYS A 106 3.53 1.15 0.06
C CYS A 106 4.20 2.41 0.59
N ARG A 107 4.25 3.47 -0.24
CA ARG A 107 4.74 4.78 0.18
C ARG A 107 3.96 5.23 1.41
N GLY A 108 4.68 5.86 2.31
CA GLY A 108 4.10 6.51 3.46
C GLY A 108 3.16 7.66 3.08
N HIS A 109 2.28 8.00 3.99
CA HIS A 109 1.39 9.16 3.93
C HIS A 109 1.62 10.03 5.19
N SER A 110 1.33 11.32 5.10
CA SER A 110 1.41 12.23 6.25
C SER A 110 0.00 12.58 6.74
N SER A 111 -0.42 12.01 7.86
CA SER A 111 -1.64 12.45 8.56
C SER A 111 -1.35 13.65 9.46
N GLU A 112 -1.11 14.81 8.84
CA GLU A 112 -0.94 16.08 9.55
C GLU A 112 -2.29 16.66 9.98
N GLY A 113 -2.31 17.41 11.09
CA GLY A 113 -3.51 18.10 11.56
C GLY A 113 -4.56 17.20 12.23
N LEU A 114 -4.23 15.95 12.53
CA LEU A 114 -5.07 15.10 13.37
C LEU A 114 -4.96 15.52 14.83
N GLU A 115 -6.10 15.61 15.50
CA GLU A 115 -6.16 15.82 16.95
C GLU A 115 -5.79 14.54 17.70
N ALA A 116 -5.15 14.73 18.86
CA ALA A 116 -4.91 13.69 19.84
C ALA A 116 -6.25 13.18 20.39
N GLN A 117 -6.33 11.85 20.58
CA GLN A 117 -7.53 11.21 21.08
C GLN A 117 -7.25 10.56 22.43
N GLU A 118 -8.19 10.70 23.34
CA GLU A 118 -8.14 10.07 24.66
C GLU A 118 -8.48 8.58 24.57
N ILE A 119 -7.92 7.81 25.51
CA ILE A 119 -8.22 6.39 25.67
C ILE A 119 -9.69 6.16 26.04
N THR A 120 -10.34 5.18 25.41
CA THR A 120 -11.71 4.78 25.71
C THR A 120 -11.74 3.72 26.83
N PRO A 121 -12.90 3.32 27.35
CA PRO A 121 -13.00 2.25 28.34
C PRO A 121 -12.39 0.91 27.91
N SER A 122 -12.21 0.67 26.61
CA SER A 122 -11.56 -0.55 26.11
C SER A 122 -10.05 -0.58 26.38
N GLY A 123 -9.45 0.57 26.68
CA GLY A 123 -8.00 0.74 26.74
C GLY A 123 -7.34 1.11 25.42
N LEU A 124 -8.14 1.41 24.38
CA LEU A 124 -7.66 1.89 23.10
C LEU A 124 -8.16 3.31 22.84
N THR A 125 -7.43 4.07 22.04
CA THR A 125 -7.94 5.31 21.42
C THR A 125 -8.98 4.96 20.34
N PRO A 126 -9.95 5.83 20.01
CA PRO A 126 -10.91 5.60 18.94
C PRO A 126 -10.28 5.20 17.60
N ARG A 127 -9.13 5.77 17.24
CA ARG A 127 -8.37 5.42 16.04
C ARG A 127 -7.81 4.00 16.09
N ALA A 128 -7.26 3.58 17.25
CA ALA A 128 -6.81 2.20 17.42
C ALA A 128 -7.98 1.19 17.46
N GLU A 129 -9.16 1.60 17.97
CA GLU A 129 -10.39 0.78 17.88
C GLU A 129 -10.83 0.61 16.43
N ALA A 130 -10.76 1.66 15.60
CA ALA A 130 -11.09 1.57 14.18
C ALA A 130 -10.15 0.59 13.44
N VAL A 131 -8.84 0.60 13.73
CA VAL A 131 -7.90 -0.41 13.21
C VAL A 131 -8.31 -1.82 13.66
N ARG A 132 -8.61 -2.00 14.96
CA ARG A 132 -9.02 -3.29 15.52
C ARG A 132 -10.26 -3.84 14.82
N ASP A 133 -11.28 -3.01 14.68
CA ASP A 133 -12.56 -3.40 14.10
C ASP A 133 -12.44 -3.70 12.59
N ALA A 134 -11.66 -2.90 11.86
CA ALA A 134 -11.38 -3.15 10.45
C ALA A 134 -10.62 -4.47 10.23
N MET A 135 -9.65 -4.79 11.08
CA MET A 135 -8.96 -6.09 11.05
C MET A 135 -9.94 -7.25 11.31
N ILE A 136 -10.80 -7.13 12.34
CA ILE A 136 -11.78 -8.18 12.67
C ILE A 136 -12.79 -8.37 11.53
N GLU A 137 -13.20 -7.28 10.86
CA GLU A 137 -14.14 -7.36 9.73
C GLU A 137 -13.55 -8.17 8.55
N VAL A 138 -12.25 -8.01 8.27
CA VAL A 138 -11.61 -8.67 7.13
C VAL A 138 -11.12 -10.07 7.46
N PHE A 139 -10.51 -10.26 8.63
CA PHE A 139 -9.85 -11.50 9.03
C PHE A 139 -10.73 -12.41 9.90
N GLY A 140 -11.87 -11.91 10.38
CA GLY A 140 -12.68 -12.59 11.38
C GLY A 140 -12.05 -12.49 12.78
N PRO A 141 -12.35 -13.45 13.68
CA PRO A 141 -11.78 -13.46 15.03
C PRO A 141 -10.25 -13.55 15.02
N LEU A 142 -9.59 -12.60 15.68
CA LEU A 142 -8.14 -12.52 15.81
C LEU A 142 -7.70 -12.74 17.26
N SER A 143 -6.48 -13.28 17.43
CA SER A 143 -5.82 -13.38 18.74
C SER A 143 -5.16 -12.04 19.09
N LEU A 144 -5.91 -11.16 19.75
CA LEU A 144 -5.49 -9.78 20.03
C LEU A 144 -4.87 -9.62 21.43
N GLY A 145 -3.97 -8.65 21.58
CA GLY A 145 -3.48 -8.17 22.87
C GLY A 145 -2.73 -6.85 22.80
N GLY A 146 -1.94 -6.57 23.85
CA GLY A 146 -1.25 -5.29 24.03
C GLY A 146 -2.14 -4.16 24.56
N TYR A 147 -3.40 -4.45 24.90
CA TYR A 147 -4.31 -3.49 25.52
C TYR A 147 -5.24 -4.22 26.51
N ALA A 148 -5.86 -3.47 27.41
CA ALA A 148 -6.79 -3.98 28.40
C ALA A 148 -7.78 -2.89 28.83
N PRO A 149 -9.00 -3.22 29.31
CA PRO A 149 -9.94 -2.23 29.82
C PRO A 149 -9.30 -1.28 30.83
N GLY A 150 -9.42 0.03 30.60
CA GLY A 150 -8.76 1.08 31.40
C GLY A 150 -7.30 1.36 31.07
N GLY A 151 -6.73 0.69 30.05
CA GLY A 151 -5.36 0.86 29.58
C GLY A 151 -4.37 -0.11 30.24
N VAL A 152 -3.14 -0.11 29.71
CA VAL A 152 -2.00 -0.87 30.25
C VAL A 152 -0.91 0.09 30.71
N GLY A 153 -0.15 -0.28 31.75
CA GLY A 153 0.91 0.56 32.32
C GLY A 153 2.24 -0.15 32.56
N HIS A 154 2.36 -1.42 32.19
CA HIS A 154 3.58 -2.23 32.31
C HIS A 154 3.59 -3.35 31.27
N GLY A 155 4.71 -4.07 31.14
CA GLY A 155 4.85 -5.22 30.25
C GLY A 155 5.41 -4.91 28.85
N HIS A 156 5.59 -3.63 28.52
CA HIS A 156 6.15 -3.16 27.25
C HIS A 156 7.40 -2.28 27.47
N GLY A 157 8.10 -1.94 26.38
CA GLY A 157 9.24 -1.02 26.43
C GLY A 157 8.88 0.38 26.96
N GLU A 158 9.85 1.11 27.51
CA GLU A 158 9.68 2.38 28.24
C GLU A 158 8.86 3.45 27.49
N ASN A 159 8.89 3.46 26.16
CA ASN A 159 8.14 4.40 25.31
C ASN A 159 7.14 3.71 24.39
N SER A 160 6.56 2.60 24.87
CA SER A 160 5.62 1.83 24.07
C SER A 160 4.31 2.59 23.83
N THR A 161 3.85 2.54 22.59
CA THR A 161 2.56 3.10 22.15
C THR A 161 1.36 2.38 22.75
N HIS A 162 1.54 1.17 23.33
CA HIS A 162 0.52 0.48 24.10
C HIS A 162 0.09 1.26 25.35
N TYR A 163 1.02 1.96 26.01
CA TYR A 163 0.70 2.78 27.19
C TYR A 163 -0.19 3.99 26.85
N ASP A 164 -0.18 4.41 25.59
CA ASP A 164 -1.06 5.47 25.08
C ASP A 164 -2.40 4.92 24.53
N GLY A 165 -2.65 3.61 24.60
CA GLY A 165 -3.82 2.98 23.95
C GLY A 165 -3.81 3.08 22.42
N ARG A 166 -2.64 3.27 21.80
CA ARG A 166 -2.52 3.48 20.35
C ARG A 166 -2.11 2.24 19.57
N ALA A 167 -1.89 1.11 20.25
CA ALA A 167 -1.32 -0.08 19.66
C ALA A 167 -2.10 -1.35 19.96
N VAL A 168 -2.05 -2.27 19.01
CA VAL A 168 -2.67 -3.59 19.09
C VAL A 168 -1.66 -4.62 18.58
N ASP A 169 -1.51 -5.71 19.34
CA ASP A 169 -0.75 -6.88 18.92
C ASP A 169 -1.70 -7.95 18.38
N VAL A 170 -1.33 -8.58 17.26
CA VAL A 170 -2.03 -9.73 16.69
C VAL A 170 -1.10 -10.95 16.68
N PHE A 171 -1.41 -11.94 17.50
CA PHE A 171 -0.52 -13.09 17.74
C PHE A 171 -0.68 -14.20 16.71
N PHE A 172 0.45 -14.70 16.22
CA PHE A 172 0.59 -15.83 15.30
C PHE A 172 1.52 -16.89 15.93
N ARG A 173 0.99 -17.64 16.91
CA ARG A 173 1.76 -18.58 17.74
C ARG A 173 1.42 -20.04 17.45
N PRO A 174 2.39 -20.97 17.52
CA PRO A 174 3.84 -20.75 17.73
C PRO A 174 4.54 -20.18 16.48
N VAL A 175 5.79 -19.74 16.59
CA VAL A 175 6.57 -19.25 15.44
C VAL A 175 6.82 -20.41 14.46
N THR A 176 6.05 -20.45 13.38
CA THR A 176 6.18 -21.41 12.27
C THR A 176 6.15 -20.66 10.96
N GLU A 177 6.62 -21.27 9.87
CA GLU A 177 6.60 -20.60 8.56
C GLU A 177 5.18 -20.25 8.11
N GLU A 178 4.19 -21.11 8.38
CA GLU A 178 2.79 -20.84 8.07
C GLU A 178 2.24 -19.67 8.88
N ASN A 179 2.53 -19.63 10.19
CA ASN A 179 2.12 -18.50 11.03
C ASN A 179 2.83 -17.19 10.64
N ARG A 180 4.11 -17.27 10.23
CA ARG A 180 4.83 -16.13 9.65
C ARG A 180 4.13 -15.64 8.38
N ARG A 181 3.69 -16.54 7.50
CA ARG A 181 2.98 -16.21 6.27
C ARG A 181 1.67 -15.47 6.55
N GLN A 182 0.88 -15.95 7.50
CA GLN A 182 -0.36 -15.29 7.93
C GLN A 182 -0.10 -13.91 8.56
N GLY A 183 0.94 -13.79 9.38
CA GLY A 183 1.37 -12.49 9.91
C GLY A 183 1.78 -11.51 8.82
N TRP A 184 2.50 -11.98 7.78
CA TRP A 184 2.85 -11.15 6.64
C TRP A 184 1.65 -10.73 5.79
N GLN A 185 0.63 -11.59 5.63
CA GLN A 185 -0.63 -11.21 4.99
C GLN A 185 -1.31 -10.06 5.74
N LEU A 186 -1.37 -10.12 7.08
CA LEU A 186 -1.89 -9.03 7.90
C LEU A 186 -1.03 -7.75 7.79
N ALA A 187 0.29 -7.88 7.89
CA ALA A 187 1.21 -6.75 7.80
C ALA A 187 1.10 -6.03 6.45
N HIS A 188 0.98 -6.77 5.34
CA HIS A 188 0.76 -6.20 4.02
C HIS A 188 -0.59 -5.49 3.92
N TRP A 189 -1.67 -6.07 4.46
CA TRP A 189 -2.99 -5.44 4.48
C TRP A 189 -2.96 -4.12 5.25
N LEU A 190 -2.35 -4.10 6.45
CA LEU A 190 -2.19 -2.89 7.26
C LEU A 190 -1.42 -1.79 6.51
N VAL A 191 -0.34 -2.15 5.81
CA VAL A 191 0.46 -1.20 5.02
C VAL A 191 -0.32 -0.67 3.81
N ALA A 192 -1.14 -1.49 3.16
CA ALA A 192 -2.00 -1.05 2.05
C ALA A 192 -3.13 -0.12 2.51
N HIS A 193 -3.67 -0.35 3.70
CA HIS A 193 -4.77 0.42 4.30
C HIS A 193 -4.31 1.54 5.24
N ALA A 194 -2.99 1.76 5.37
CA ALA A 194 -2.43 2.62 6.40
C ALA A 194 -2.98 4.05 6.40
N GLU A 195 -3.24 4.60 5.22
CA GLU A 195 -3.77 5.97 5.04
C GLU A 195 -5.21 6.12 5.51
N ASP A 196 -6.06 5.13 5.25
CA ASP A 196 -7.47 5.15 5.66
C ASP A 196 -7.61 4.93 7.18
N LEU A 197 -6.61 4.28 7.77
CA LEU A 197 -6.61 3.82 9.16
C LEU A 197 -5.68 4.62 10.07
N ASP A 198 -5.04 5.68 9.55
CA ASP A 198 -4.04 6.49 10.27
C ASP A 198 -2.94 5.65 10.95
N VAL A 199 -2.52 4.56 10.31
CA VAL A 199 -1.45 3.70 10.83
C VAL A 199 -0.13 4.45 10.78
N GLN A 200 0.58 4.46 11.90
CA GLN A 200 1.89 5.06 12.04
C GLN A 200 3.02 4.04 11.79
N TYR A 201 2.95 2.89 12.46
CA TYR A 201 3.95 1.82 12.32
C TYR A 201 3.30 0.45 12.25
N VAL A 202 3.95 -0.45 11.50
CA VAL A 202 3.72 -1.89 11.51
C VAL A 202 5.06 -2.57 11.75
N ILE A 203 5.14 -3.45 12.75
CA ILE A 203 6.36 -4.19 13.11
C ILE A 203 6.04 -5.69 13.10
N PHE A 204 6.83 -6.45 12.37
CA PHE A 204 6.69 -7.90 12.30
C PHE A 204 7.98 -8.55 11.80
N ASP A 205 8.34 -9.70 12.35
CA ASP A 205 9.36 -10.60 11.80
C ASP A 205 10.72 -9.89 11.56
N ASP A 206 11.22 -9.19 12.59
CA ASP A 206 12.40 -8.31 12.55
C ASP A 206 12.35 -7.17 11.52
N MET A 207 11.17 -6.79 11.06
CA MET A 207 10.98 -5.70 10.11
C MET A 207 10.03 -4.63 10.65
N VAL A 208 10.27 -3.38 10.27
CA VAL A 208 9.39 -2.26 10.56
C VAL A 208 9.08 -1.46 9.29
N TRP A 209 7.80 -1.15 9.12
CA TRP A 209 7.31 -0.16 8.16
C TRP A 209 6.76 1.04 8.92
N GLY A 210 6.94 2.24 8.38
CA GLY A 210 6.42 3.47 8.98
C GLY A 210 5.84 4.44 7.95
N SER A 211 4.72 5.07 8.29
CA SER A 211 3.96 5.95 7.40
C SER A 211 4.68 7.22 6.99
N ARG A 212 5.74 7.62 7.70
CA ARG A 212 6.56 8.78 7.30
C ARG A 212 7.65 8.43 6.28
N SER A 213 7.80 7.17 5.88
CA SER A 213 8.81 6.73 4.91
C SER A 213 8.37 7.05 3.48
N PRO A 214 9.00 8.01 2.77
CA PRO A 214 8.55 8.40 1.41
C PRO A 214 8.70 7.26 0.40
N ALA A 215 9.67 6.37 0.62
CA ALA A 215 9.90 5.20 -0.21
C ALA A 215 9.12 3.96 0.26
N GLY A 216 8.48 4.02 1.44
CA GLY A 216 7.67 2.93 1.97
C GLY A 216 8.43 1.65 2.30
N ARG A 217 9.78 1.69 2.32
CA ARG A 217 10.60 0.48 2.47
C ARG A 217 10.52 -0.07 3.89
N TRP A 218 10.29 -1.37 4.02
CA TRP A 218 10.58 -2.12 5.22
C TRP A 218 12.05 -1.95 5.62
N GLN A 219 12.30 -1.69 6.90
CA GLN A 219 13.64 -1.59 7.48
C GLN A 219 13.82 -2.70 8.52
N PRO A 220 15.06 -3.15 8.79
CA PRO A 220 15.33 -4.02 9.92
C PRO A 220 14.89 -3.36 11.23
N TYR A 221 14.11 -4.09 12.03
CA TYR A 221 13.76 -3.73 13.39
C TYR A 221 14.84 -4.25 14.35
N ASN A 222 15.42 -3.36 15.14
CA ASN A 222 16.49 -3.70 16.07
C ASN A 222 15.94 -3.90 17.48
N ALA A 223 15.62 -5.15 17.83
CA ALA A 223 15.12 -5.50 19.16
C ALA A 223 16.19 -5.30 20.26
N PRO A 224 15.83 -4.78 21.44
CA PRO A 224 16.76 -4.66 22.56
C PRO A 224 17.15 -6.04 23.13
N PRO A 225 18.34 -6.19 23.75
CA PRO A 225 18.69 -7.40 24.49
C PRO A 225 17.76 -7.64 25.69
N PRO A 226 17.33 -8.89 25.96
CA PRO A 226 17.58 -10.09 25.18
C PRO A 226 16.64 -10.14 23.96
N ALA A 227 17.18 -10.15 22.74
CA ALA A 227 16.41 -10.17 21.49
C ALA A 227 15.72 -11.53 21.24
N ASN A 228 14.79 -11.92 22.11
CA ASN A 228 13.99 -13.12 22.00
C ASN A 228 12.88 -12.95 20.94
N GLU A 229 12.13 -14.02 20.68
CA GLU A 229 11.09 -14.05 19.63
C GLU A 229 10.03 -12.97 19.81
N ILE A 230 9.65 -12.68 21.06
CA ILE A 230 8.65 -11.65 21.38
C ILE A 230 9.21 -10.26 21.10
N LEU A 231 10.39 -9.93 21.63
CA LEU A 231 10.98 -8.60 21.43
C LEU A 231 11.34 -8.33 19.96
N ARG A 232 11.57 -9.38 19.18
CA ARG A 232 11.80 -9.36 17.73
C ARG A 232 10.52 -9.38 16.88
N HIS A 233 9.35 -9.43 17.51
CA HIS A 233 8.04 -9.50 16.85
C HIS A 233 7.92 -10.69 15.88
N LEU A 234 8.55 -11.83 16.21
CA LEU A 234 8.47 -13.03 15.37
C LEU A 234 7.14 -13.78 15.55
N ASP A 235 6.44 -13.54 16.66
CA ASP A 235 5.23 -14.24 17.06
C ASP A 235 3.96 -13.37 17.05
N HIS A 236 4.08 -12.08 16.69
CA HIS A 236 2.96 -11.15 16.58
C HIS A 236 3.25 -9.98 15.64
N VAL A 237 2.21 -9.52 14.95
CA VAL A 237 2.22 -8.24 14.24
C VAL A 237 1.83 -7.15 15.23
N HIS A 238 2.73 -6.19 15.47
CA HIS A 238 2.42 -4.96 16.18
C HIS A 238 1.97 -3.90 15.18
N VAL A 239 0.86 -3.23 15.48
CA VAL A 239 0.41 -2.03 14.75
C VAL A 239 0.11 -0.90 15.71
N ASP A 240 0.58 0.30 15.39
CA ASP A 240 0.18 1.51 16.10
C ASP A 240 -0.24 2.64 15.18
N VAL A 241 -1.07 3.52 15.72
CA VAL A 241 -1.70 4.63 15.01
C VAL A 241 -1.10 5.98 15.39
N VAL A 242 -1.26 6.96 14.50
CA VAL A 242 -0.77 8.34 14.71
C VAL A 242 -1.35 8.89 16.02
N ARG A 243 -0.48 9.51 16.83
CA ARG A 243 -0.89 10.15 18.10
C ARG A 243 -1.86 11.31 17.88
N GLY A 244 -1.60 12.16 16.89
CA GLY A 244 -2.24 13.46 16.74
C GLY A 244 -1.60 14.52 17.64
N GLU A 245 -1.99 15.77 17.44
CA GLU A 245 -1.52 16.93 18.21
C GLU A 245 -2.54 17.32 19.29
N PRO A 246 -2.10 17.87 20.43
CA PRO A 246 -3.01 18.48 21.40
C PRO A 246 -3.84 19.58 20.73
N ALA A 247 -5.12 19.67 21.10
CA ALA A 247 -6.02 20.74 20.65
C ALA A 247 -5.62 22.13 21.18
#